data_AF-A0A0N0KIL9-F1
#
_entry.id   AF-A0A0N0KIL9-F1
#
_cell.length_a   1.000
_cell.length_b   1.000
_cell.length_c   1.000
_cell.angle_alpha   90.00
_cell.angle_beta   90.00
_cell.angle_gamma   90.00
#
_symmetry.space_group_name_H-M   'P 1'
#
loop_
_entity.id
_entity.type
_entity.pdbx_description
1 polymer ?
#
loop_
_entity_poly.entity_id
_entity_poly.type
_entity_poly.pdbx_seq_one_letter_code
_entity_poly.pdbx_strand_id
1 'polypeptide(L)'
;MPFHEPRTRRLSAKTITRTLALAGHAMMGVAIGLGFALLTTRSDAYGIRPALMALDPTGFRLTDFAVTCALAFGVVATLTGLALTLGEEK
;
A
#
# COMPACT_ATOMS: atom_id res chain seq x y z
N MET A 1 39.96 -18.07 23.17
CA MET A 1 39.11 -17.70 22.01
C MET A 1 38.07 -16.70 22.51
N PRO A 2 38.01 -15.45 22.02
CA PRO A 2 37.00 -14.51 22.47
C PRO A 2 35.64 -14.88 21.83
N PHE A 3 34.62 -14.98 22.66
CA PHE A 3 33.22 -15.15 22.22
C PHE A 3 32.75 -13.86 21.55
N HIS A 4 32.38 -13.93 20.27
CA HIS A 4 31.65 -12.85 19.61
C HIS A 4 30.18 -12.91 20.05
N GLU A 5 29.79 -12.01 20.94
CA GLU A 5 28.39 -11.82 21.30
C GLU A 5 27.62 -11.26 20.11
N PRO A 6 26.49 -11.85 19.68
CA PRO A 6 25.70 -11.32 18.59
C PRO A 6 25.07 -9.99 19.02
N ARG A 7 25.60 -8.90 18.49
CA ARG A 7 25.11 -7.54 18.74
C ARG A 7 23.70 -7.40 18.15
N THR A 8 22.68 -7.70 18.94
CA THR A 8 21.28 -7.45 18.58
C THR A 8 21.10 -5.94 18.40
N ARG A 9 20.94 -5.50 17.15
CA ARG A 9 20.79 -4.08 16.81
C ARG A 9 19.39 -3.64 17.27
N ARG A 10 19.28 -3.13 18.51
CA ARG A 10 18.03 -2.53 19.01
C ARG A 10 17.67 -1.35 18.11
N LEU A 11 16.48 -1.40 17.52
CA LEU A 11 15.92 -0.29 16.78
C LEU A 11 15.70 0.89 17.73
N SER A 12 16.07 2.09 17.29
CA SER A 12 15.77 3.31 18.04
C SER A 12 14.27 3.55 18.09
N ALA A 13 13.76 4.10 19.20
CA ALA A 13 12.36 4.49 19.32
C ALA A 13 11.92 5.40 18.16
N LYS A 14 12.79 6.32 17.72
CA LYS A 14 12.54 7.20 16.56
C LYS A 14 12.31 6.40 15.27
N THR A 15 13.13 5.36 15.05
CA THR A 15 12.99 4.48 13.88
C THR A 15 11.67 3.72 13.93
N ILE A 16 11.30 3.19 15.10
CA ILE A 16 10.04 2.45 15.30
C ILE A 16 8.84 3.36 15.00
N THR A 17 8.78 4.54 15.60
CA THR A 17 7.69 5.50 15.39
C THR A 17 7.56 5.90 13.92
N ARG A 18 8.69 6.14 13.23
CA ARG A 18 8.70 6.47 11.80
C ARG A 18 8.18 5.31 10.94
N THR A 19 8.63 4.08 11.21
CA THR A 19 8.12 2.91 10.48
C THR A 19 6.63 2.69 10.71
N LEU A 20 6.13 2.95 11.92
CA LEU A 20 4.71 2.84 12.25
C LEU A 20 3.88 3.91 11.52
N ALA A 21 4.37 5.15 11.47
CA ALA A 21 3.72 6.23 10.73
C ALA A 21 3.63 5.93 9.22
N LEU A 22 4.70 5.38 8.64
CA LEU A 22 4.72 4.93 7.24
C LEU A 22 3.75 3.77 7.00
N ALA A 23 3.72 2.78 7.91
CA ALA A 23 2.76 1.68 7.83
C ALA A 23 1.31 2.18 7.92
N GLY A 24 1.04 3.21 8.73
CA GLY A 24 -0.26 3.88 8.78
C GLY A 24 -0.65 4.51 7.44
N HIS A 25 0.26 5.24 6.79
CA HIS A 25 0.02 5.79 5.46
C HIS A 25 -0.20 4.71 4.41
N ALA A 26 0.60 3.63 4.45
CA ALA A 26 0.42 2.48 3.57
C ALA A 26 -0.97 1.86 3.73
N MET A 27 -1.39 1.58 4.97
CA MET A 27 -2.71 1.00 5.28
C MET A 27 -3.85 1.92 4.86
N MET A 28 -3.72 3.23 5.08
CA MET A 28 -4.71 4.21 4.61
C MET A 28 -4.84 4.16 3.08
N GLY A 29 -3.71 4.17 2.35
CA GLY A 29 -3.71 4.05 0.89
C GLY A 29 -4.36 2.76 0.42
N VAL A 30 -3.98 1.62 1.01
CA VAL A 30 -4.60 0.30 0.71
C VAL A 30 -6.11 0.34 0.91
N ALA A 31 -6.59 0.90 2.03
CA ALA A 31 -8.01 1.01 2.32
C ALA A 31 -8.75 1.86 1.27
N ILE A 32 -8.19 3.00 0.88
CA ILE A 32 -8.74 3.86 -0.17
C ILE A 32 -8.75 3.13 -1.52
N GLY A 33 -7.66 2.44 -1.87
CA GLY A 33 -7.58 1.67 -3.12
C GLY A 33 -8.61 0.54 -3.20
N LEU A 34 -8.85 -0.18 -2.09
CA LEU A 34 -9.93 -1.17 -2.01
C LEU A 34 -11.31 -0.54 -2.11
N GLY A 35 -11.54 0.59 -1.43
CA GLY A 35 -12.79 1.35 -1.54
C GLY A 35 -13.06 1.83 -2.96
N PHE A 36 -12.03 2.34 -3.64
CA PHE A 36 -12.08 2.72 -5.05
C PHE A 36 -12.42 1.53 -5.95
N ALA A 37 -11.76 0.39 -5.75
CA ALA A 37 -12.04 -0.82 -6.52
C ALA A 37 -13.49 -1.29 -6.32
N LEU A 38 -14.00 -1.28 -5.09
CA LEU A 38 -15.39 -1.62 -4.80
C LEU A 38 -16.37 -0.64 -5.47
N LEU A 39 -16.13 0.67 -5.32
CA LEU A 39 -17.00 1.70 -5.88
C LEU A 39 -17.10 1.56 -7.42
N THR A 40 -15.96 1.44 -8.07
CA THR A 40 -15.89 1.42 -9.54
C THR A 40 -16.38 0.10 -10.15
N THR A 41 -16.28 -1.01 -9.43
CA THR A 41 -16.76 -2.32 -9.91
C THR A 41 -18.23 -2.59 -9.61
N ARG A 42 -18.81 -1.90 -8.62
CA ARG A 42 -20.23 -2.04 -8.23
C ARG A 42 -21.14 -0.99 -8.83
N SER A 43 -20.58 0.13 -9.29
CA SER A 43 -21.35 1.16 -9.98
C SER A 43 -21.25 0.97 -11.49
N ASP A 44 -22.40 0.83 -12.14
CA ASP A 44 -22.50 0.72 -13.60
C ASP A 44 -22.05 2.01 -14.32
N ALA A 45 -21.98 3.14 -13.62
CA ALA A 45 -21.54 4.42 -14.17
C ALA A 45 -20.09 4.40 -14.68
N TYR A 46 -19.24 3.51 -14.16
CA TYR A 46 -17.82 3.46 -14.52
C TYR A 46 -17.48 2.36 -15.54
N GLY A 47 -18.38 1.41 -15.80
CA GLY A 47 -18.16 0.35 -16.79
C GLY A 47 -17.00 -0.61 -16.51
N ILE A 48 -16.38 -0.58 -15.31
CA ILE A 48 -15.21 -1.41 -15.01
C ILE A 48 -15.52 -2.90 -15.00
N ARG A 49 -16.64 -3.30 -14.40
CA ARG A 49 -17.04 -4.72 -14.34
C ARG A 49 -17.20 -5.36 -15.73
N PRO A 50 -17.97 -4.79 -16.68
CA PRO A 50 -18.06 -5.36 -18.03
C PRO A 50 -16.72 -5.30 -18.77
N ALA A 51 -15.91 -4.25 -18.59
CA ALA A 51 -14.58 -4.18 -19.19
C ALA A 51 -13.66 -5.31 -18.69
N LEU A 52 -13.69 -5.63 -17.40
CA LEU A 52 -12.94 -6.76 -16.83
C LEU A 52 -13.42 -8.11 -17.37
N MET A 53 -14.73 -8.29 -17.55
CA MET A 53 -15.28 -9.54 -18.12
C MET A 53 -14.92 -9.71 -19.60
N ALA A 54 -14.75 -8.62 -20.35
CA ALA A 54 -14.34 -8.66 -21.75
C ALA A 54 -12.86 -9.05 -21.95
N LEU A 55 -12.06 -9.04 -20.87
CA LEU A 55 -10.65 -9.44 -20.90
C LEU A 55 -10.48 -10.97 -20.81
N ASP A 56 -11.52 -11.77 -20.64
CA ASP A 56 -11.44 -13.24 -20.67
C ASP A 56 -11.01 -13.72 -22.08
N PRO A 57 -9.93 -14.52 -22.26
CA PRO A 57 -9.23 -15.35 -21.28
C PRO A 57 -7.85 -14.85 -20.84
N THR A 58 -7.53 -13.57 -21.01
CA THR A 58 -6.22 -13.01 -20.62
C THR A 58 -5.90 -13.17 -19.13
N GLY A 59 -6.90 -13.49 -18.31
CA GLY A 59 -6.74 -13.92 -16.92
C GLY A 59 -6.74 -12.78 -15.91
N PHE A 60 -6.95 -11.53 -16.33
CA PHE A 60 -7.04 -10.39 -15.41
C PHE A 60 -8.44 -10.30 -14.80
N ARG A 61 -8.56 -10.72 -13.54
CA ARG A 61 -9.84 -10.85 -12.84
C ARG A 61 -10.13 -9.66 -11.95
N LEU A 62 -11.35 -9.63 -11.43
CA LEU A 62 -11.79 -8.64 -10.44
C LEU A 62 -10.85 -8.53 -9.23
N THR A 63 -10.33 -9.67 -8.77
CA THR A 63 -9.36 -9.72 -7.66
C THR A 63 -8.05 -9.06 -8.04
N ASP A 64 -7.54 -9.29 -9.25
CA ASP A 64 -6.30 -8.67 -9.73
C ASP A 64 -6.46 -7.15 -9.80
N PHE A 65 -7.58 -6.67 -10.34
CA PHE A 65 -7.92 -5.25 -10.34
C PHE A 65 -7.94 -4.65 -8.92
N ALA A 66 -8.61 -5.32 -7.98
CA ALA A 66 -8.69 -4.85 -6.60
C ALA A 66 -7.32 -4.81 -5.91
N VAL A 67 -6.50 -5.85 -6.11
CA VAL A 67 -5.12 -5.90 -5.59
C VAL A 67 -4.26 -4.81 -6.23
N THR A 68 -4.36 -4.60 -7.54
CA THR A 68 -3.64 -3.53 -8.23
C THR A 68 -4.04 -2.16 -7.69
N CYS A 69 -5.33 -1.88 -7.48
CA CYS A 69 -5.79 -0.63 -6.88
C CYS A 69 -5.23 -0.46 -5.46
N ALA A 70 -5.35 -1.48 -4.62
CA ALA A 70 -4.83 -1.45 -3.25
C ALA A 70 -3.33 -1.16 -3.20
N LEU A 71 -2.53 -1.82 -4.05
CA LEU A 71 -1.09 -1.62 -4.13
C LEU A 71 -0.73 -0.23 -4.67
N ALA A 72 -1.39 0.22 -5.74
CA ALA A 72 -1.11 1.53 -6.34
C ALA A 72 -1.34 2.67 -5.33
N PHE A 73 -2.49 2.67 -4.67
CA PHE A 73 -2.78 3.68 -3.64
C PHE A 73 -1.90 3.51 -2.40
N GLY A 74 -1.63 2.27 -1.96
CA GLY A 74 -0.72 2.00 -0.84
C GLY A 74 0.69 2.55 -1.07
N VAL A 75 1.25 2.31 -2.25
CA VAL A 75 2.58 2.83 -2.63
C VAL A 75 2.59 4.35 -2.64
N VAL A 76 1.64 4.98 -3.33
CA VAL A 76 1.58 6.46 -3.42
C VAL A 76 1.40 7.09 -2.03
N ALA A 77 0.52 6.53 -1.19
CA ALA A 77 0.32 7.02 0.17
C ALA A 77 1.58 6.86 1.04
N THR A 78 2.29 5.72 0.91
CA THR A 78 3.56 5.49 1.62
C THR A 78 4.63 6.49 1.20
N LEU A 79 4.80 6.73 -0.09
CA LEU A 79 5.75 7.72 -0.61
C LEU A 79 5.40 9.13 -0.13
N THR A 80 4.11 9.46 -0.07
CA THR A 80 3.63 10.73 0.48
C THR A 80 3.98 10.85 1.96
N GLY A 81 3.66 9.84 2.77
CA GLY A 81 4.04 9.81 4.18
C GLY A 81 5.54 9.92 4.41
N LEU A 82 6.34 9.31 3.53
CA LEU A 82 7.80 9.42 3.56
C LEU A 82 8.28 10.84 3.24
N ALA A 83 7.73 11.46 2.20
CA ALA A 83 8.07 12.83 1.82
C ALA A 83 7.73 13.83 2.94
N LEU A 84 6.57 13.67 3.58
CA LEU A 84 6.16 14.49 4.73
C LEU A 84 7.12 14.31 5.91
N THR A 85 7.42 13.06 6.28
CA THR A 85 8.36 12.77 7.38
C THR A 85 9.74 13.36 7.12
N LEU A 86 10.24 13.32 5.87
CA LEU A 86 11.53 13.91 5.50
C LEU A 86 11.49 15.44 5.51
N GLY A 87 10.36 16.04 5.16
CA GLY A 87 10.15 17.49 5.22
C GLY A 87 10.13 18.04 6.65
N GLU A 88 9.60 17.26 7.61
CA GLU A 88 9.56 17.61 9.03
C GLU A 88 10.92 17.48 9.75
N GLU A 89 11.86 16.73 9.18
CA GLU A 89 13.23 16.57 9.72
C GLU A 89 14.20 17.71 9.33
N LYS A 90 13.70 18.75 8.66
CA LYS A 90 14.47 19.88 8.12
C LYS A 90 14.23 21.15 8.92
#